data_AF-A0A2D9P2L0-F1
#
_entry.id   AF-A0A2D9P2L0-F1
#
_cell.length_a   1.000
_cell.length_b   1.000
_cell.length_c   1.000
_cell.angle_alpha   90.00
_cell.angle_beta   90.00
_cell.angle_gamma   90.00
#
_symmetry.space_group_name_H-M   'P 1'
#
loop_
_entity.id
_entity.type
_entity.pdbx_description
1 polymer ?
#
loop_
_entity_poly.entity_id
_entity_poly.type
_entity_poly.pdbx_seq_one_letter_code
_entity_poly.pdbx_strand_id
1 'polypeptide(L)' 'MVRTKLQRCKDCKEYGLGEKCEKCNGLMEAVAPLKYSPEDSQGARRRQRVDAGSDEWIDSLPTPREVIEGDKK' A
#
# COMPACT_ATOMS: atom_id res chain seq x y z
N MET A 1 -4.53 19.67 -1.50
CA MET A 1 -4.06 18.60 -2.43
C MET A 1 -5.20 18.24 -3.36
N VAL A 2 -5.02 18.37 -4.68
CA VAL A 2 -5.98 17.86 -5.66
C VAL A 2 -5.93 16.33 -5.59
N ARG A 3 -7.01 15.71 -5.11
CA ARG A 3 -7.17 14.24 -5.14
C ARG A 3 -7.64 13.86 -6.53
N THR A 4 -7.05 12.82 -7.11
CA THR A 4 -7.55 12.24 -8.37
C THR A 4 -8.98 11.75 -8.17
N LYS A 5 -9.86 12.00 -9.16
CA LYS A 5 -11.23 11.50 -9.13
C LYS A 5 -11.33 9.99 -9.36
N LEU A 6 -10.31 9.38 -9.96
CA LEU A 6 -10.26 7.96 -10.20
C LEU A 6 -10.13 7.20 -8.87
N GLN A 7 -11.02 6.22 -8.69
CA GLN A 7 -11.05 5.32 -7.54
C GLN A 7 -10.96 3.85 -8.01
N ARG A 8 -10.49 2.97 -7.13
CA ARG A 8 -10.41 1.52 -7.34
C ARG A 8 -11.13 0.82 -6.20
N CYS A 9 -11.92 -0.19 -6.52
CA CYS A 9 -12.58 -1.02 -5.52
C CYS A 9 -11.56 -1.87 -4.74
N LYS A 10 -11.73 -1.95 -3.41
CA LYS A 10 -10.87 -2.78 -2.55
C LYS A 10 -11.04 -4.28 -2.79
N ASP A 11 -12.25 -4.71 -3.14
CA ASP A 11 -12.60 -6.14 -3.20
C ASP A 11 -12.33 -6.72 -4.59
N CYS A 12 -12.93 -6.12 -5.64
CA CYS A 12 -12.86 -6.64 -7.01
C CYS A 12 -11.83 -5.94 -7.90
N LYS A 13 -11.18 -4.88 -7.40
CA LYS A 13 -10.18 -4.06 -8.13
C LYS A 13 -10.70 -3.34 -9.38
N GLU A 14 -12.02 -3.24 -9.56
CA GLU A 14 -12.64 -2.45 -10.62
C GLU A 14 -12.35 -0.95 -10.43
N TYR A 15 -12.22 -0.21 -11.54
CA TYR A 15 -12.06 1.24 -11.52
C TYR A 15 -13.39 1.96 -11.65
N GLY A 16 -13.50 3.11 -11.00
CA GLY A 16 -14.68 3.96 -11.07
C GLY A 16 -14.42 5.39 -10.60
N LEU A 17 -15.47 6.20 -10.59
CA LEU A 17 -15.42 7.61 -10.16
C LEU A 17 -16.30 7.87 -8.92
N GLY A 18 -17.04 6.87 -8.45
CA GLY A 18 -17.97 6.97 -7.34
C GLY A 18 -17.52 6.17 -6.12
N GLU A 19 -18.08 6.49 -4.96
CA GLU A 19 -17.66 5.92 -3.67
C GLU A 19 -17.95 4.42 -3.53
N LYS A 20 -18.90 3.89 -4.31
CA LYS A 20 -19.33 2.49 -4.31
C LYS A 20 -19.05 1.83 -5.65
N CYS A 21 -18.64 0.57 -5.61
CA CYS A 21 -18.45 -0.24 -6.80
C CYS A 21 -19.76 -0.71 -7.42
N GLU A 22 -19.93 -0.49 -8.72
CA GLU A 22 -21.12 -0.95 -9.46
C GLU A 22 -21.19 -2.48 -9.58
N LYS A 23 -20.06 -3.19 -9.50
CA LYS A 23 -20.01 -4.66 -9.62
C LYS A 23 -20.28 -5.39 -8.30
N CYS A 24 -19.67 -4.96 -7.20
CA CYS A 24 -19.72 -5.68 -5.91
C CYS A 24 -20.27 -4.83 -4.75
N ASN A 25 -20.64 -3.57 -5.00
CA ASN A 25 -21.11 -2.62 -3.97
C ASN A 25 -20.09 -2.33 -2.84
N GLY A 26 -18.84 -2.77 -3.01
CA GLY A 26 -17.73 -2.50 -2.09
C GLY A 26 -17.27 -1.04 -2.12
N LEU A 27 -16.53 -0.63 -1.08
CA LEU A 27 -15.98 0.73 -0.96
C LEU A 27 -14.83 0.94 -1.95
N MET A 28 -14.84 2.08 -2.63
CA MET A 28 -13.74 2.50 -3.50
C MET A 28 -12.73 3.38 -2.75
N GLU A 29 -11.44 3.21 -3.07
CA GLU A 29 -10.33 4.02 -2.58
C GLU A 29 -9.67 4.81 -3.71
N ALA A 30 -9.04 5.95 -3.39
CA ALA A 30 -8.33 6.74 -4.40
C ALA A 30 -7.16 5.93 -4.97
N VAL A 31 -7.03 5.92 -6.30
CA VAL A 31 -5.98 5.14 -6.99
C VAL A 31 -4.60 5.76 -6.82
N ALA A 32 -4.52 7.08 -6.81
CA ALA A 32 -3.24 7.76 -6.73
C ALA A 32 -2.60 7.53 -5.35
N PRO A 33 -1.34 7.05 -5.31
CA PRO A 33 -0.62 6.92 -4.06
C PRO A 33 -0.34 8.29 -3.43
N LEU A 34 -0.04 8.27 -2.13
CA LEU A 34 0.49 9.45 -1.45
C LEU A 34 1.85 9.82 -2.07
N LYS A 35 2.05 11.12 -2.33
CA LYS A 35 3.33 11.62 -2.84
C LYS A 35 4.42 11.44 -1.79
N TYR A 36 5.56 10.92 -2.20
CA TYR A 36 6.76 10.86 -1.38
C TYR A 36 7.40 12.25 -1.24
N SER A 37 7.97 12.54 -0.07
CA SER A 37 8.82 13.70 0.19
C SER A 37 10.01 13.23 1.04
N PRO A 38 11.24 13.64 0.71
CA PRO A 38 12.41 13.34 1.54
C PRO A 38 12.30 13.85 2.97
N GLU A 39 11.67 15.02 3.17
CA GLU A 39 11.56 15.70 4.46
C GLU A 39 10.46 15.13 5.36
N ASP A 40 9.48 14.42 4.80
CA ASP A 40 8.30 13.80 5.43
C ASP A 40 8.24 13.88 6.97
N SER A 41 7.70 14.99 7.47
CA SER A 41 7.62 15.28 8.91
C SER A 41 6.74 14.29 9.68
N GLN A 42 5.86 13.56 9.00
CA GLN A 42 4.98 12.56 9.59
C GLN A 42 5.54 11.13 9.44
N GLY A 43 6.73 10.97 8.88
CA GLY A 43 7.35 9.67 8.61
C GLY A 43 7.59 8.84 9.86
N ALA A 44 8.10 9.47 10.93
CA ALA A 44 8.32 8.79 12.21
C ALA A 44 7.00 8.24 12.78
N ARG A 45 5.93 9.05 12.75
CA ARG A 45 4.59 8.65 13.21
C ARG A 45 3.99 7.52 12.36
N ARG A 46 4.20 7.53 11.04
CA ARG A 46 3.75 6.42 10.17
C ARG A 46 4.48 5.13 10.48
N ARG A 47 5.79 5.17 10.69
CA ARG A 47 6.60 4.00 11.05
C ARG A 47 6.17 3.39 12.38
N GLN A 48 5.93 4.23 13.40
CA GLN A 48 5.41 3.76 14.69
C GLN A 48 4.04 3.09 14.59
N ARG A 49 3.15 3.57 13.70
CA ARG A 49 1.81 2.99 13.53
C ARG A 49 1.84 1.55 13.02
N VAL A 50 2.82 1.21 12.20
CA VAL A 50 2.98 -0.13 11.62
C VAL A 50 4.04 -0.95 12.34
N ASP A 51 4.52 -0.45 13.48
CA ASP A 51 5.62 -1.02 14.27
C ASP A 51 6.83 -1.40 13.41
N ALA A 52 7.23 -0.49 12.52
CA ALA A 52 8.29 -0.76 11.56
C ALA A 52 9.62 -1.06 12.28
N GLY A 53 10.16 -2.25 12.03
CA GLY A 53 11.41 -2.74 12.61
C GLY A 53 11.23 -3.82 13.69
N SER A 54 10.00 -4.18 14.05
CA SER A 54 9.75 -5.40 14.85
C SER A 54 10.04 -6.66 14.03
N ASP A 55 10.28 -7.78 14.72
CA ASP A 55 10.55 -9.07 14.06
C ASP A 55 9.39 -9.47 13.13
N GLU A 56 8.15 -9.29 13.58
CA GLU A 56 6.95 -9.54 12.77
C GLU A 56 6.89 -8.67 11.50
N TRP A 57 7.31 -7.40 11.61
CA TRP A 57 7.36 -6.51 10.46
C TRP A 57 8.43 -6.95 9.46
N ILE A 58 9.61 -7.36 9.94
CA ILE A 58 10.71 -7.84 9.10
C ILE A 58 10.29 -9.12 8.36
N ASP A 59 9.65 -10.05 9.05
CA ASP A 59 9.15 -11.31 8.47
C ASP A 59 8.06 -11.08 7.41
N SER A 60 7.29 -9.99 7.53
CA SER A 60 6.26 -9.63 6.55
C SER A 60 6.81 -9.03 5.24
N LEU A 61 8.09 -8.63 5.22
CA LEU A 61 8.68 -7.97 4.07
C LEU A 61 8.76 -8.94 2.88
N PRO A 62 8.42 -8.47 1.66
CA PRO A 62 8.59 -9.29 0.47
C PRO A 62 10.08 -9.56 0.26
N THR A 63 10.48 -10.83 0.37
CA THR A 63 11.83 -11.25 0.04
C THR A 63 12.06 -11.11 -1.47
N PRO A 64 13.23 -10.63 -1.92
CA PRO A 64 13.56 -10.55 -3.34
C PRO A 64 13.68 -11.96 -3.96
N ARG A 65 12.54 -12.54 -4.41
CA ARG A 65 12.42 -13.89 -5.02
C ARG A 65 12.82 -15.04 -4.10
N GLU A 66 12.22 -16.20 -4.35
CA GLU A 66 12.64 -17.44 -3.70
C GLU A 66 14.15 -17.59 -3.87
N VAL A 67 14.81 -18.00 -2.79
CA VAL A 67 16.19 -18.44 -2.82
C VAL A 67 16.28 -19.47 -3.93
N ILE A 68 16.89 -19.13 -5.07
CA ILE A 68 17.45 -20.16 -5.95
C ILE A 68 18.50 -20.80 -5.04
N GLU A 69 18.27 -22.04 -4.62
CA GLU A 69 19.17 -22.79 -3.73
C GLU A 69 20.62 -22.67 -4.25
N GLY A 70 21.44 -21.79 -3.64
CA GLY A 70 22.77 -21.53 -4.19
C GLY A 70 23.58 -20.40 -3.58
N ASP A 71 22.98 -19.28 -3.16
CA ASP A 71 23.76 -18.16 -2.61
C ASP A 71 24.05 -18.32 -1.11
N LYS A 72 24.82 -19.36 -0.78
CA LYS A 72 25.74 -19.31 0.36
C LYS A 72 27.10 -18.89 -0.19
N LYS A 73 27.56 -17.69 0.18
CA LYS A 73 28.98 -17.38 0.17
C LYS A 73 29.35 -16.55 1.38
#